data_AF-A0A1G0LRV9-F1
#
_entry.id   AF-A0A1G0LRV9-F1
#
_cell.length_a   1.000
_cell.length_b   1.000
_cell.length_c   1.000
_cell.angle_alpha   90.00
_cell.angle_beta   90.00
_cell.angle_gamma   90.00
#
_symmetry.space_group_name_H-M   'P 1'
#
loop_
_entity.id
_entity.type
_entity.pdbx_description
1 polymer ?
#
loop_
_entity_poly.entity_id
_entity_poly.type
_entity_poly.pdbx_seq_one_letter_code
_entity_poly.pdbx_strand_id
1 'polypeptide(L)' 'MGDRRFTDRDGRRWDVFVRGRSEWQFEPADDNPGPAHTSGGPGYERDPFELSTEELQRLLDAARPLQRKPTKSPFLD' A
#
# COMPACT_ATOMS: atom_id res chain seq x y z
N MET A 1 11.42 -2.05 -5.63
CA MET A 1 10.92 -0.68 -5.86
C MET A 1 9.45 -0.82 -6.19
N GLY A 2 8.59 -0.01 -5.54
CA GLY A 2 7.19 0.11 -5.94
C GLY A 2 7.06 0.87 -7.24
N ASP A 3 5.86 0.83 -7.83
CA ASP A 3 5.53 1.60 -9.02
C ASP A 3 5.67 3.10 -8.72
N ARG A 4 5.20 3.57 -7.56
CA ARG A 4 5.40 4.95 -7.10
C ARG A 4 5.66 5.02 -5.60
N ARG A 5 6.42 6.02 -5.15
CA ARG A 5 6.57 6.36 -3.73
C ARG A 5 5.90 7.69 -3.38
N PHE A 6 5.30 7.77 -2.19
CA PHE A 6 4.82 9.04 -1.63
C PHE A 6 4.96 9.06 -0.10
N THR A 7 4.85 10.28 0.47
CA THR A 7 4.83 10.50 1.91
C THR A 7 3.41 10.83 2.34
N ASP A 8 2.89 10.13 3.34
CA ASP A 8 1.56 10.36 3.91
C ASP A 8 1.54 11.61 4.82
N ARG A 9 0.35 12.05 5.24
CA ARG A 9 0.15 13.22 6.11
C ARG A 9 0.90 13.13 7.46
N ASP A 10 1.18 11.92 7.92
CA ASP A 10 1.94 11.63 9.15
C ASP A 10 3.46 11.63 8.93
N GLY A 11 3.91 11.90 7.70
CA GLY A 11 5.33 11.89 7.34
C GLY A 11 5.89 10.49 7.05
N ARG A 12 5.06 9.44 7.05
CA ARG A 12 5.55 8.08 6.75
C ARG A 12 5.57 7.84 5.25
N ARG A 13 6.57 7.09 4.80
CA ARG A 13 6.76 6.79 3.38
C ARG A 13 6.09 5.47 3.01
N TRP A 14 5.49 5.47 1.83
CA TRP A 14 4.77 4.33 1.28
C TRP A 14 5.18 4.12 -0.17
N ASP A 15 5.45 2.86 -0.51
CA ASP A 15 5.60 2.40 -1.88
C ASP A 15 4.25 1.82 -2.35
N VAL A 16 3.77 2.30 -3.48
CA VAL A 16 2.52 1.91 -4.14
C VAL A 16 2.85 0.85 -5.18
N PHE A 17 2.12 -0.27 -5.14
CA PHE A 17 2.22 -1.38 -6.07
C PHE A 17 0.87 -1.61 -6.73
N VAL A 18 0.82 -1.52 -8.05
CA VAL A 18 -0.39 -1.81 -8.81
C VAL A 18 -0.44 -3.31 -9.09
N ARG A 19 -1.21 -4.07 -8.30
CA ARG A 19 -1.38 -5.53 -8.50
C ARG A 19 -2.34 -5.83 -9.64
N GLY A 20 -3.27 -4.91 -9.94
CA GLY A 20 -4.16 -4.99 -11.09
C GLY A 20 -5.08 -3.76 -11.20
N ARG A 21 -6.03 -3.81 -12.13
CA ARG A 21 -7.00 -2.70 -12.35
C ARG A 21 -7.79 -2.31 -11.09
N SER A 22 -8.07 -3.29 -10.24
CA SER A 22 -8.92 -3.11 -9.07
C SER A 22 -8.21 -3.36 -7.75
N GLU A 23 -6.91 -3.70 -7.77
CA GLU A 23 -6.18 -4.04 -6.55
C GLU A 23 -4.84 -3.30 -6.53
N TRP A 24 -4.71 -2.45 -5.54
CA TRP A 24 -3.52 -1.67 -5.27
C TRP A 24 -3.02 -2.02 -3.87
N GLN A 25 -1.71 -2.03 -3.71
CA GLN A 25 -1.06 -2.35 -2.45
C GLN A 25 -0.12 -1.22 -2.06
N PHE A 26 -0.18 -0.84 -0.78
CA PHE A 26 0.68 0.16 -0.17
C PHE A 26 1.59 -0.57 0.80
N GLU A 27 2.87 -0.63 0.50
CA GLU A 27 3.86 -1.21 1.40
C GLU A 27 4.61 -0.09 2.14
N PRO A 28 4.89 -0.25 3.43
CA PRO A 28 5.74 0.69 4.16
C PRO A 28 7.12 0.75 3.50
N ALA A 29 7.64 1.96 3.31
CA ALA A 29 8.95 2.21 2.73
C ALA A 29 9.90 2.83 3.76
N ASP A 30 11.21 2.62 3.57
CA ASP A 30 12.27 3.10 4.45
C ASP A 30 12.03 2.65 5.92
N ASP A 31 11.94 3.59 6.86
CA ASP A 31 11.79 3.34 8.30
C ASP A 31 10.32 3.32 8.75
N ASN A 32 9.37 3.07 7.85
CA ASN A 32 7.95 3.01 8.22
C ASN A 32 7.63 1.66 8.91
N PRO A 33 7.27 1.62 10.21
CA PRO A 33 6.98 0.38 10.92
C PRO A 33 5.54 -0.13 10.69
N GLY A 34 4.73 0.59 9.91
CA GLY A 34 3.33 0.26 9.66
C GLY A 34 3.15 -1.04 8.87
N PRO A 35 1.99 -1.72 8.98
CA PRO A 35 1.69 -2.87 8.13
C PRO A 35 1.48 -2.44 6.68
N ALA A 36 1.70 -3.35 5.73
CA ALA A 36 1.24 -3.14 4.36
C ALA A 36 -0.29 -3.04 4.32
N HIS A 37 -0.82 -2.21 3.43
CA HIS A 37 -2.25 -2.02 3.20
C HIS A 37 -2.63 -2.39 1.77
N THR A 38 -3.89 -2.71 1.53
CA THR A 38 -4.45 -2.93 0.21
C THR A 38 -5.75 -2.17 0.03
N SER A 39 -5.95 -1.59 -1.15
CA SER A 39 -7.17 -0.88 -1.51
C SER A 39 -7.67 -1.32 -2.89
N GLY A 40 -8.92 -0.97 -3.15
CA GLY A 40 -9.37 -0.83 -4.53
C GLY A 40 -8.54 0.23 -5.25
N GLY A 41 -8.25 0.01 -6.53
CA GLY A 41 -7.75 1.08 -7.39
C GLY A 41 -8.79 2.19 -7.58
N PRO A 42 -8.41 3.39 -8.03
CA PRO A 42 -9.34 4.51 -8.23
C PRO A 42 -10.38 4.24 -9.35
N GLY A 43 -10.16 3.21 -10.17
CA GLY A 43 -11.11 2.73 -11.18
C GLY A 43 -11.09 3.51 -12.50
N TYR A 44 -10.82 4.82 -12.45
CA TYR A 44 -10.58 5.66 -13.63
C TYR A 44 -9.11 5.67 -14.07
N GLU A 45 -8.19 5.61 -13.11
CA GLU A 45 -6.75 5.71 -13.35
C GLU A 45 -6.02 4.40 -13.03
N ARG A 46 -4.98 4.09 -13.80
CA ARG A 46 -4.19 2.85 -13.63
C ARG A 46 -2.74 3.14 -13.31
N ASP A 47 -2.27 4.33 -13.64
CA ASP A 47 -0.92 4.73 -13.36
C ASP A 47 -0.86 5.51 -12.03
N PRO A 48 -0.06 5.05 -11.07
CA PRO A 48 0.04 5.71 -9.79
C PRO A 48 0.72 7.07 -9.90
N PHE A 49 1.52 7.38 -10.92
CA PHE A 49 2.17 8.69 -11.14
C PHE A 49 1.20 9.78 -11.56
N GLU A 50 0.12 9.43 -12.25
CA GLU A 50 -0.91 10.38 -12.66
C GLU A 50 -1.77 10.86 -11.47
N LEU A 51 -1.76 10.15 -10.34
CA LEU A 51 -2.49 10.53 -9.14
C LEU A 51 -1.79 11.65 -8.35
N SER A 52 -2.56 12.51 -7.71
CA SER A 52 -2.00 13.45 -6.74
C SER A 52 -1.64 12.73 -5.43
N THR A 53 -0.71 13.28 -4.66
CA THR A 53 -0.39 12.75 -3.31
C THR A 53 -1.63 12.70 -2.42
N GLU A 54 -2.54 13.67 -2.57
CA GLU A 54 -3.83 13.70 -1.86
C GLU A 54 -4.76 12.55 -2.26
N GLU A 55 -4.76 12.14 -3.52
CA GLU A 55 -5.55 10.99 -3.99
C GLU A 55 -4.97 9.67 -3.47
N LEU A 56 -3.64 9.53 -3.52
CA LEU A 56 -2.95 8.39 -2.91
C LEU A 56 -3.20 8.31 -1.41
N GLN A 57 -3.23 9.45 -0.71
CA GLN A 57 -3.58 9.52 0.69
C GLN A 57 -5.02 9.07 0.95
N ARG A 58 -5.99 9.48 0.11
CA ARG A 58 -7.39 9.03 0.23
C ARG A 58 -7.52 7.53 -0.01
N LEU A 59 -6.80 6.99 -0.99
CA LEU A 59 -6.76 5.55 -1.25
C LEU A 59 -6.15 4.79 -0.05
N LEU A 60 -5.06 5.30 0.53
CA LEU A 60 -4.42 4.71 1.71
C LEU A 60 -5.34 4.79 2.95
N ASP A 61 -6.05 5.89 3.17
CA ASP A 61 -6.98 6.07 4.30
C ASP A 61 -8.18 5.11 4.19
N ALA A 62 -8.63 4.81 2.96
CA ALA A 62 -9.65 3.80 2.66
C ALA A 62 -9.09 2.36 2.58
N ALA A 63 -7.77 2.19 2.58
CA ALA A 63 -7.12 0.90 2.44
C ALA A 63 -7.26 0.07 3.72
N ARG A 64 -7.32 -1.25 3.57
CA ARG A 64 -7.36 -2.18 4.69
C ARG A 64 -5.97 -2.74 4.95
N PRO A 65 -5.56 -2.93 6.21
CA PRO A 65 -4.29 -3.58 6.50
C PRO A 65 -4.30 -4.99 5.91
N LEU A 66 -3.27 -5.31 5.15
CA LEU A 66 -3.06 -6.64 4.62
C LEU A 66 -2.78 -7.55 5.80
N GLN A 67 -3.76 -8.39 6.15
CA GLN A 67 -3.58 -9.42 7.17
C GLN A 67 -2.49 -10.37 6.67
N ARG A 68 -1.24 -10.17 7.11
CA ARG A 68 -0.19 -11.18 6.95
C ARG A 68 -0.66 -12.37 7.76
N LYS A 69 -1.16 -13.41 7.09
CA LYS A 69 -1.45 -14.69 7.74
C LYS A 69 -0.19 -15.06 8.53
N PRO A 70 -0.29 -15.35 9.83
CA PRO A 70 0.86 -15.87 10.56
C PRO A 70 1.29 -17.14 9.84
N THR A 71 2.47 -17.12 9.22
CA THR A 71 3.11 -18.32 8.69
C THR A 71 3.21 -19.27 9.88
N LYS A 72 2.49 -20.40 9.82
CA LYS A 72 2.61 -21.47 10.81
C LYS A 72 4.11 -21.77 10.95
N SER A 73 4.67 -21.46 12.12
CA SER A 73 6.06 -21.80 12.41
C SER A 73 6.20 -23.32 12.34
N PRO A 74 7.24 -23.86 11.67
CA PRO A 74 7.41 -25.30 11.47
C PRO A 74 7.92 -26.04 12.71
N PHE A 75 8.10 -25.37 13.84
CA PHE A 75 8.45 -25.99 15.11
C PHE A 75 7.18 -26.48 15.80
N LEU A 76 6.63 -27.58 15.29
CA LEU A 76 5.89 -28.53 16.13
C LEU A 76 6.94 -29.52 16.66
N ASP A 77 6.88 -29.74 17.97
CA ASP A 77 7.69 -30.66 18.80
C ASP A 77 8.10 -31.98 18.11
#